data_AF-A0A1E1W2P2-F1
#
_entry.id   AF-A0A1E1W2P2-F1
#
_cell.length_a   1.000
_cell.length_b   1.000
_cell.length_c   1.000
_cell.angle_alpha   90.00
_cell.angle_beta   90.00
_cell.angle_gamma   90.00
#
_symmetry.space_group_name_H-M   'P 1'
#
loop_
_entity.id
_entity.type
_entity.pdbx_description
1 polymer ?
#
loop_
_entity_poly.entity_id
_entity_poly.type
_entity_poly.pdbx_seq_one_letter_code
_entity_poly.pdbx_strand_id
1 'polypeptide(L)'
;MFPVPTCCLLLPYVDYQVTVPCDCLKFFLNFQVELEKLNAATDEINKLELELDESMKTFHLLLNETSRRLQALTKRLGTSVDKSRPYHEAVAAAAAARAECQKAAVQFQRASELHAAAKETVTLAEQRFVSKQDEWQFDSNWQEVLNHAIIKVGFSLYIIIK
;
A
#
# COMPACT_ATOMS: atom_id res chain seq x y z
N MET A 1 -53.02 -7.27 8.36
CA MET A 1 -53.19 -7.14 6.90
C MET A 1 -53.09 -5.66 6.56
N PHE A 2 -51.92 -5.19 6.17
CA PHE A 2 -51.77 -3.82 5.65
C PHE A 2 -52.34 -3.80 4.23
N PRO A 3 -53.21 -2.83 3.87
CA PRO A 3 -53.76 -2.78 2.52
C PRO A 3 -52.61 -2.59 1.52
N VAL A 4 -52.50 -3.52 0.57
CA VAL A 4 -51.55 -3.42 -0.54
C VAL A 4 -51.96 -2.20 -1.36
N PRO A 5 -51.06 -1.24 -1.62
CA PRO A 5 -51.43 -0.05 -2.37
C PRO A 5 -51.77 -0.45 -3.81
N THR A 6 -53.05 -0.39 -4.17
CA THR A 6 -53.53 -0.53 -5.54
C THR A 6 -53.38 0.81 -6.25
N CYS A 7 -52.56 0.87 -7.30
CA CYS A 7 -52.46 2.05 -8.15
C CYS A 7 -53.28 1.81 -9.44
N CYS A 8 -54.06 2.80 -9.86
CA CYS A 8 -54.65 2.81 -11.20
C CYS A 8 -53.52 3.12 -12.20
N LEU A 9 -52.82 2.09 -12.68
CA LEU A 9 -52.17 2.23 -13.97
C LEU A 9 -53.29 2.46 -14.99
N LEU A 10 -53.44 3.71 -15.45
CA LEU A 10 -54.18 4.01 -16.66
C LEU A 10 -53.42 3.35 -17.82
N LEU A 11 -53.65 2.05 -18.02
CA LEU A 11 -53.39 1.44 -19.31
C LEU A 11 -54.35 2.14 -20.29
N PRO A 12 -53.85 2.76 -21.39
CA PRO A 12 -54.66 3.67 -22.21
C PRO A 12 -55.86 3.01 -22.93
N TYR A 13 -56.16 1.73 -22.71
CA TYR A 13 -57.09 0.93 -23.51
C TYR A 13 -57.79 -0.21 -22.74
N VAL A 14 -58.34 0.02 -21.54
CA VAL A 14 -59.28 -0.95 -20.93
C VAL A 14 -60.38 -0.26 -20.10
N ASP A 15 -61.62 -0.26 -20.60
CA ASP A 15 -62.85 0.28 -19.96
C ASP A 15 -63.42 -0.64 -18.85
N TYR A 16 -62.56 -1.17 -17.98
CA TYR A 16 -63.00 -1.87 -16.78
C TYR A 16 -61.95 -1.71 -15.69
N GLN A 17 -62.35 -1.27 -14.49
CA GLN A 17 -61.47 -1.03 -13.34
C GLN A 17 -60.87 -2.35 -12.82
N VAL A 18 -59.83 -2.86 -13.48
CA VAL A 18 -59.02 -3.96 -12.97
C VAL A 18 -57.93 -3.37 -12.10
N THR A 19 -58.02 -3.57 -10.79
CA THR A 19 -56.94 -3.23 -9.86
C THR A 19 -55.90 -4.34 -9.90
N VAL A 20 -54.82 -4.12 -10.66
CA VAL A 20 -53.68 -5.04 -10.68
C VAL A 20 -52.77 -4.68 -9.51
N PRO A 21 -52.32 -5.63 -8.67
CA PRO A 21 -51.26 -5.35 -7.71
C PRO A 21 -50.02 -4.97 -8.51
N CYS A 22 -49.66 -3.68 -8.49
CA CYS A 22 -48.51 -3.17 -9.22
C CYS A 22 -47.49 -2.59 -8.25
N ASP A 23 -46.23 -2.91 -8.49
CA ASP A 23 -45.10 -2.33 -7.76
C ASP A 23 -44.81 -0.87 -8.18
N CYS A 24 -45.78 -0.18 -8.78
CA CYS A 24 -45.61 1.17 -9.32
C CYS A 24 -45.13 2.15 -8.26
N LEU A 25 -45.68 2.10 -7.04
CA LEU A 25 -45.22 2.94 -5.93
C LEU A 25 -43.76 2.67 -5.55
N LYS A 26 -43.32 1.41 -5.60
CA LYS A 26 -41.92 1.02 -5.37
C LYS A 26 -41.03 1.48 -6.52
N PHE A 27 -41.51 1.39 -7.77
CA PHE A 27 -40.81 1.89 -8.95
C PHE A 27 -40.67 3.42 -8.95
N PHE A 28 -41.73 4.16 -8.60
CA PHE A 28 -41.71 5.62 -8.45
C PHE A 28 -40.79 6.06 -7.31
N LEU A 29 -40.83 5.38 -6.16
CA LEU A 29 -39.94 5.70 -5.04
C LEU A 29 -38.48 5.42 -5.39
N ASN A 30 -38.19 4.30 -6.06
CA ASN A 30 -36.84 3.99 -6.56
C ASN A 30 -36.37 5.03 -7.59
N PHE A 31 -37.26 5.46 -8.49
CA PHE A 31 -36.95 6.49 -9.47
C PHE A 31 -36.61 7.83 -8.81
N GLN A 32 -37.37 8.23 -7.80
CA GLN A 32 -37.10 9.45 -7.04
C GLN A 32 -35.75 9.37 -6.31
N VAL A 33 -35.43 8.24 -5.67
CA VAL A 33 -34.15 8.04 -4.98
C VAL A 33 -32.97 8.13 -5.96
N GLU A 34 -33.08 7.54 -7.16
CA GLU A 34 -32.01 7.63 -8.16
C GLU A 34 -31.85 9.05 -8.71
N LEU A 35 -32.93 9.82 -8.86
CA LEU A 35 -32.84 11.24 -9.23
C LEU A 35 -32.17 12.09 -8.14
N GLU A 36 -32.48 11.84 -6.87
CA GLU A 36 -31.82 12.51 -5.75
C GLU A 36 -30.32 12.22 -5.71
N LYS A 37 -29.92 10.96 -5.97
CA LYS A 37 -28.51 10.59 -6.12
C LYS A 37 -27.85 11.30 -7.31
N LEU A 38 -28.53 11.39 -8.45
CA LEU A 38 -28.00 12.07 -9.63
C LEU A 38 -27.79 13.58 -9.38
N ASN A 39 -28.74 14.21 -8.71
CA ASN A 39 -28.63 15.62 -8.30
C ASN A 39 -27.46 15.80 -7.33
N ALA A 40 -27.35 14.96 -6.29
CA ALA A 40 -26.24 15.02 -5.35
C ALA A 40 -24.87 14.79 -6.01
N ALA A 41 -24.80 13.85 -6.96
CA ALA A 41 -23.58 13.62 -7.75
C ALA A 41 -23.24 14.83 -8.63
N THR A 42 -24.24 15.51 -9.19
CA THR A 42 -24.05 16.72 -9.99
C THR A 42 -23.52 17.87 -9.13
N ASP A 43 -24.06 18.06 -7.93
CA ASP A 43 -23.56 19.06 -6.98
C ASP A 43 -22.11 18.77 -6.57
N GLU A 44 -21.77 17.51 -6.32
CA GLU A 44 -20.39 17.11 -5.99
C GLU A 44 -19.45 17.32 -7.18
N ILE A 45 -19.87 17.03 -8.41
CA ILE A 45 -19.08 17.34 -9.62
C ILE A 45 -18.80 18.84 -9.69
N ASN A 46 -19.83 19.68 -9.56
CA ASN A 46 -19.67 21.14 -9.63
C ASN A 46 -18.72 21.67 -8.55
N LYS A 47 -18.81 21.11 -7.34
CA LYS A 47 -17.91 21.45 -6.24
C LYS A 47 -16.46 21.04 -6.55
N LEU A 48 -16.24 19.82 -7.00
CA LEU A 48 -14.91 19.32 -7.34
C LEU A 48 -14.30 20.09 -8.52
N GLU A 49 -15.10 20.48 -9.50
CA GLU A 49 -14.65 21.34 -10.61
C GLU A 49 -14.18 22.71 -10.10
N LEU A 50 -14.91 23.31 -9.15
CA LEU A 50 -14.52 24.58 -8.55
C LEU A 50 -13.23 24.46 -7.72
N GLU A 51 -13.11 23.40 -6.90
CA GLU A 51 -11.89 23.13 -6.13
C GLU A 51 -10.67 22.87 -7.04
N LEU A 52 -10.88 22.13 -8.14
CA LEU A 52 -9.84 21.89 -9.14
C LEU A 52 -9.40 23.19 -9.79
N ASP A 53 -10.33 24.05 -10.19
CA ASP A 53 -10.03 25.36 -10.78
C ASP A 53 -9.26 26.26 -9.82
N GLU A 54 -9.64 26.28 -8.54
CA GLU A 54 -8.92 27.04 -7.51
C GLU A 54 -7.51 26.50 -7.28
N SER A 55 -7.35 25.17 -7.19
CA SER A 55 -6.06 24.51 -7.07
C SER A 55 -5.17 24.77 -8.28
N MET A 56 -5.73 24.70 -9.49
CA MET A 56 -5.03 24.98 -10.74
C MET A 56 -4.55 26.43 -10.81
N LYS A 57 -5.41 27.40 -10.43
CA LYS A 57 -5.04 28.82 -10.33
C LYS A 57 -3.89 29.00 -9.34
N THR A 58 -3.99 28.40 -8.16
CA THR A 58 -2.96 28.46 -7.12
C THR A 58 -1.64 27.87 -7.60
N PHE A 59 -1.67 26.71 -8.25
CA PHE A 59 -0.50 26.08 -8.84
C PHE A 59 0.17 26.99 -9.88
N HIS A 60 -0.60 27.58 -10.80
CA HIS A 60 -0.05 28.49 -11.81
C HIS A 60 0.52 29.77 -11.21
N LEU A 61 -0.11 30.34 -10.17
CA LEU A 61 0.43 31.49 -9.44
C LEU A 61 1.78 31.16 -8.81
N LEU A 62 1.87 30.05 -8.08
CA LEU A 62 3.11 29.59 -7.44
C LEU A 62 4.19 29.25 -8.46
N LEU A 63 3.85 28.56 -9.55
CA LEU A 63 4.78 28.22 -10.61
C LEU A 63 5.37 29.48 -11.26
N ASN A 64 4.53 30.48 -11.55
CA ASN A 64 4.97 31.74 -12.12
C ASN A 64 5.83 32.54 -11.15
N GLU A 65 5.45 32.60 -9.87
CA GLU A 65 6.23 33.28 -8.84
C GLU A 65 7.60 32.63 -8.63
N THR A 66 7.64 31.31 -8.47
CA THR A 66 8.88 30.55 -8.30
C THR A 66 9.77 30.65 -9.53
N SER A 67 9.21 30.58 -10.75
CA SER A 67 9.95 30.77 -11.99
C SER A 67 10.57 32.18 -12.07
N ARG A 68 9.82 33.23 -11.72
CA ARG A 68 10.36 34.61 -11.66
C ARG A 68 11.49 34.74 -10.63
N ARG A 69 11.32 34.15 -9.44
CA ARG A 69 12.35 34.14 -8.39
C ARG A 69 13.60 33.41 -8.83
N LEU A 70 13.45 32.24 -9.46
CA LEU A 70 14.56 31.47 -10.02
C LEU A 70 15.30 32.25 -11.09
N GLN A 71 14.61 32.88 -12.04
CA GLN A 71 15.24 33.72 -13.06
C GLN A 71 16.03 34.89 -12.46
N ALA A 72 15.49 35.53 -11.41
CA ALA A 72 16.20 36.60 -10.69
C ALA A 72 17.47 36.08 -9.99
N LEU A 73 17.41 34.89 -9.37
CA LEU A 73 18.57 34.24 -8.75
C LEU A 73 19.61 33.82 -9.80
N THR A 74 19.19 33.24 -10.92
CA THR A 74 20.10 32.87 -12.02
C THR A 74 20.84 34.09 -12.56
N LYS A 75 20.15 35.22 -12.75
CA LYS A 75 20.80 36.47 -13.17
C LYS A 75 21.82 36.98 -12.15
N ARG A 76 21.53 36.85 -10.85
CA ARG A 76 22.44 37.29 -9.76
C ARG A 76 23.65 36.38 -9.58
N LEU A 77 23.47 35.06 -9.71
CA LEU A 77 24.51 34.07 -9.42
C LEU A 77 25.34 33.67 -10.66
N GLY A 78 24.82 33.92 -11.86
CA GLY A 78 25.52 33.64 -13.12
C GLY A 78 25.95 32.18 -13.24
N THR A 79 27.22 31.97 -13.63
CA THR A 79 27.79 30.64 -13.87
C THR A 79 28.17 29.87 -12.60
N SER A 80 28.05 30.48 -11.42
CA SER A 80 28.40 29.82 -10.15
C SER A 80 27.56 28.57 -9.90
N VAL A 81 26.27 28.61 -10.28
CA VAL A 81 25.33 27.48 -10.14
C VAL A 81 25.75 26.28 -11.00
N ASP A 82 26.20 26.53 -12.23
CA ASP A 82 26.64 25.45 -13.12
C ASP A 82 27.97 24.86 -12.66
N LYS A 83 28.86 25.68 -12.11
CA LYS A 83 30.14 25.22 -11.55
C LYS A 83 29.96 24.39 -10.28
N SER A 84 28.95 24.67 -9.45
CA SER A 84 28.69 23.89 -8.22
C SER A 84 27.88 22.63 -8.48
N ARG A 85 27.22 22.51 -9.63
CA ARG A 85 26.34 21.38 -9.97
C ARG A 85 27.01 20.00 -9.81
N PRO A 86 28.24 19.74 -10.31
CA PRO A 86 28.88 18.44 -10.16
C PRO A 86 29.10 18.03 -8.70
N TYR A 87 29.39 19.01 -7.82
CA TYR A 87 29.53 18.75 -6.39
C TYR A 87 28.19 18.30 -5.78
N HIS A 88 27.10 19.00 -6.07
CA HIS A 88 25.78 18.64 -5.55
C HIS A 88 25.27 17.30 -6.09
N GLU A 89 25.55 16.99 -7.36
CA GLU A 89 25.25 15.69 -7.96
C GLU A 89 26.05 14.57 -7.27
N ALA A 90 27.34 14.78 -7.00
CA ALA A 90 28.16 13.82 -6.26
C ALA A 90 27.68 13.63 -4.81
N VAL A 91 27.25 14.69 -4.13
CA VAL A 91 26.65 14.62 -2.78
C VAL A 91 25.37 13.79 -2.80
N ALA A 92 24.49 14.01 -3.80
CA ALA A 92 23.27 13.23 -3.95
C ALA A 92 23.57 11.74 -4.22
N ALA A 93 24.53 11.45 -5.10
CA ALA A 93 24.97 10.08 -5.39
C ALA A 93 25.57 9.40 -4.15
N ALA A 94 26.39 10.11 -3.37
CA ALA A 94 26.96 9.61 -2.13
C ALA A 94 25.88 9.32 -1.07
N ALA A 95 24.86 10.17 -0.96
CA ALA A 95 23.73 9.96 -0.07
C ALA A 95 22.93 8.70 -0.46
N ALA A 96 22.67 8.51 -1.75
CA ALA A 96 22.00 7.31 -2.27
C ALA A 96 22.82 6.03 -1.99
N ALA A 97 24.12 6.06 -2.29
CA ALA A 97 25.02 4.94 -2.00
C ALA A 97 25.10 4.62 -0.51
N ARG A 98 25.14 5.64 0.35
CA ARG A 98 25.10 5.47 1.80
C ARG A 98 23.81 4.81 2.27
N ALA A 99 22.66 5.25 1.75
CA ALA A 99 21.37 4.68 2.11
C ALA A 99 21.30 3.18 1.73
N GLU A 100 21.78 2.81 0.53
CA GLU A 100 21.81 1.41 0.11
C GLU A 100 22.80 0.60 0.95
N CYS A 101 23.99 1.15 1.25
CA CYS A 101 24.95 0.51 2.13
C CYS A 101 24.37 0.28 3.54
N GLN A 102 23.64 1.25 4.09
CA GLN A 102 22.99 1.10 5.40
C GLN A 102 21.91 0.02 5.37
N LYS A 103 21.10 -0.02 4.31
CA LYS A 103 20.10 -1.06 4.11
C LYS A 103 20.72 -2.45 4.01
N ALA A 104 21.79 -2.60 3.22
CA ALA A 104 22.54 -3.84 3.10
C ALA A 104 23.18 -4.25 4.45
N ALA A 105 23.75 -3.31 5.19
CA ALA A 105 24.32 -3.57 6.52
C ALA A 105 23.26 -4.08 7.52
N VAL A 106 22.05 -3.47 7.53
CA VAL A 106 20.95 -3.94 8.37
C VAL A 106 20.47 -5.33 7.96
N GLN A 107 20.39 -5.62 6.66
CA GLN A 107 20.04 -6.95 6.17
C GLN A 107 21.08 -7.99 6.58
N PHE A 108 22.37 -7.67 6.40
CA PHE A 108 23.46 -8.53 6.82
C PHE A 108 23.46 -8.79 8.34
N GLN A 109 23.21 -7.76 9.14
CA GLN A 109 23.11 -7.90 10.59
C GLN A 109 21.98 -8.86 10.97
N ARG A 110 20.78 -8.68 10.41
CA ARG A 110 19.64 -9.58 10.67
C ARG A 110 19.91 -11.01 10.23
N ALA A 111 20.53 -11.20 9.05
CA ALA A 111 20.89 -12.52 8.55
C ALA A 111 21.94 -13.19 9.44
N SER A 112 22.91 -12.42 9.94
CA SER A 112 23.94 -12.90 10.88
C SER A 112 23.34 -13.31 12.23
N GLU A 113 22.42 -12.52 12.77
CA GLU A 113 21.69 -12.85 14.00
C GLU A 113 20.87 -14.15 13.85
N LEU A 114 20.17 -14.30 12.72
CA LEU A 114 19.42 -15.52 12.41
C LEU A 114 20.34 -16.75 12.31
N HIS A 115 21.50 -16.60 11.67
CA HIS A 115 22.47 -17.68 11.54
C HIS A 115 23.11 -18.05 12.89
N ALA A 116 23.39 -17.07 13.75
CA ALA A 116 23.87 -17.31 15.10
C ALA A 116 22.84 -18.10 15.93
N ALA A 117 21.56 -17.72 15.88
CA ALA A 117 20.48 -18.44 16.56
C ALA A 117 20.29 -19.87 16.02
N ALA A 118 20.45 -20.06 14.70
CA ALA A 118 20.40 -21.39 14.10
C ALA A 118 21.56 -22.28 14.59
N LYS A 119 22.78 -21.75 14.68
CA LYS A 119 23.94 -22.45 15.25
C LYS A 119 23.72 -22.80 16.72
N GLU A 120 23.21 -21.87 17.51
CA GLU A 120 22.88 -22.10 18.92
C GLU A 120 21.86 -23.24 19.08
N THR A 121 20.88 -23.35 18.18
CA THR A 121 19.91 -24.46 18.16
C THR A 121 20.58 -25.81 17.97
N VAL A 122 21.57 -25.91 17.06
CA VAL A 122 22.36 -27.13 16.85
C VAL A 122 23.19 -27.44 18.10
N THR A 123 23.90 -26.45 18.65
CA THR A 123 24.71 -26.63 19.87
C THR A 123 23.87 -27.08 21.05
N LEU A 124 22.67 -26.52 21.24
CA LEU A 124 21.76 -26.92 22.31
C LEU A 124 21.22 -28.34 22.09
N ALA A 125 20.94 -28.73 20.84
CA ALA A 125 20.59 -30.10 20.53
C ALA A 125 21.74 -31.05 20.90
N GLU A 126 22.96 -30.80 20.42
CA GLU A 126 24.15 -31.60 20.74
C GLU A 126 24.39 -31.73 22.25
N GLN A 127 24.29 -30.62 23.01
CA GLN A 127 24.42 -30.63 24.46
C GLN A 127 23.35 -31.50 25.15
N ARG A 128 22.09 -31.41 24.70
CA ARG A 128 21.00 -32.24 25.24
C ARG A 128 21.25 -33.72 24.99
N PHE A 129 21.75 -34.09 23.80
CA PHE A 129 22.11 -35.47 23.48
C PHE A 129 23.19 -36.00 24.43
N VAL A 130 24.27 -35.24 24.63
CA VAL A 130 25.38 -35.63 25.51
C VAL A 130 24.90 -35.74 26.98
N SER A 131 24.02 -34.83 27.43
CA SER A 131 23.51 -34.86 28.81
C SER A 131 22.58 -36.05 29.12
N LYS A 132 22.01 -36.70 28.11
CA LYS A 132 21.07 -37.82 28.25
C LYS A 132 21.60 -39.11 27.63
N GLN A 133 22.91 -39.19 27.43
CA GLN A 133 23.57 -40.30 26.76
C GLN A 133 23.35 -41.66 27.46
N ASP A 134 23.10 -41.66 28.78
CA ASP A 134 22.80 -42.86 29.56
C ASP A 134 21.33 -43.32 29.45
N GLU A 135 20.41 -42.46 29.00
CA GLU A 135 18.97 -42.75 28.88
C GLU A 135 18.49 -42.87 27.42
N TRP A 136 19.15 -42.19 26.47
CA TRP A 136 18.67 -42.02 25.10
C TRP A 136 19.57 -42.76 24.09
N GLN A 137 18.96 -43.59 23.24
CA GLN A 137 19.61 -44.06 22.01
C GLN A 137 19.39 -43.02 20.91
N PHE A 138 20.35 -42.90 19.98
CA PHE A 138 20.24 -42.01 18.83
C PHE A 138 19.15 -42.51 17.87
N ASP A 139 17.91 -42.18 18.19
CA ASP A 139 16.70 -42.65 17.53
C ASP A 139 16.34 -41.82 16.29
N SER A 140 15.35 -42.30 15.53
CA SER A 140 14.91 -41.66 14.29
C SER A 140 14.36 -40.24 14.52
N ASN A 141 13.75 -39.98 15.69
CA ASN A 141 13.18 -38.67 16.01
C ASN A 141 14.28 -37.65 16.34
N TRP A 142 15.33 -38.08 17.05
CA TRP A 142 16.48 -37.24 17.34
C TRP A 142 17.32 -36.92 16.08
N GLN A 143 17.46 -37.89 15.18
CA GLN A 143 18.04 -37.68 13.85
C GLN A 143 17.29 -36.60 13.07
N GLU A 144 15.96 -36.62 13.11
CA GLU A 144 15.12 -35.63 12.42
C GLU A 144 15.28 -34.23 13.02
N VAL A 145 15.33 -34.11 14.35
CA VAL A 145 15.58 -32.83 15.06
C VAL A 145 16.92 -32.22 14.67
N LEU A 146 17.99 -33.04 14.63
CA LEU A 146 19.33 -32.55 14.28
C LEU A 146 19.41 -32.18 12.78
N ASN A 147 18.84 -33.00 11.90
CA ASN A 147 18.78 -32.70 10.47
C ASN A 147 18.03 -31.38 10.20
N HIS A 148 16.90 -31.15 10.87
CA HIS A 148 16.15 -29.91 10.75
C HIS A 148 16.98 -28.69 11.19
N ALA A 149 17.68 -28.80 12.33
CA ALA A 149 18.55 -27.74 12.82
C ALA A 149 19.72 -27.44 11.87
N ILE A 150 20.36 -28.48 11.30
CA ILE A 150 21.46 -28.35 10.33
C ILE A 150 20.98 -27.69 9.03
N ILE A 151 19.82 -28.10 8.49
CA ILE A 151 19.21 -27.49 7.29
C ILE A 151 18.95 -26.00 7.52
N LYS A 152 18.47 -25.63 8.71
CA LYS A 152 18.22 -24.22 9.08
C LYS A 152 19.51 -23.40 9.15
N VAL A 153 20.61 -23.98 9.61
CA VAL A 153 21.95 -23.35 9.57
C VAL A 153 22.40 -23.14 8.12
N GLY A 154 22.21 -24.14 7.25
CA GLY A 154 22.53 -24.04 5.83
C GLY A 154 21.73 -22.95 5.11
N PHE A 155 20.42 -22.89 5.35
CA PHE A 155 19.54 -21.88 4.77
C PHE A 155 19.88 -20.46 5.24
N SER A 156 20.12 -20.28 6.54
CA SER A 156 20.54 -18.97 7.08
C SER A 156 21.91 -18.53 6.55
N LEU A 157 22.85 -19.45 6.38
CA LEU A 157 24.15 -19.16 5.76
C LEU A 157 24.00 -18.75 4.29
N TYR A 158 23.12 -19.43 3.54
CA TYR A 158 22.82 -19.08 2.16
C TYR A 158 22.29 -17.64 2.03
N ILE A 159 21.43 -17.20 2.96
CA ILE A 159 20.90 -15.82 2.99
C ILE A 159 22.02 -14.79 3.24
N ILE A 160 23.07 -15.13 3.98
CA ILE A 160 24.19 -14.20 4.23
C ILE A 160 25.10 -14.06 3.01
N ILE A 161 25.29 -15.14 2.25
CA ILE A 161 26.25 -15.20 1.13
C ILE A 161 25.66 -14.57 -0.16
N LYS A 162 24.33 -14.51 -0.27
CA LYS A 162 23.63 -13.97 -1.44
C LYS A 162 23.21 -12.52 -1.27
#